data_AF-A0A1W9N9Y4-F1
#
_entry.id   AF-A0A1W9N9Y4-F1
#
_cell.length_a   1.000
_cell.length_b   1.000
_cell.length_c   1.000
_cell.angle_alpha   90.00
_cell.angle_beta   90.00
_cell.angle_gamma   90.00
#
_symmetry.space_group_name_H-M   'P 1'
#
loop_
_entity.id
_entity.type
_entity.pdbx_description
1 polymer ?
#
loop_
_entity_poly.entity_id
_entity_poly.type
_entity_poly.pdbx_seq_one_letter_code
_entity_poly.pdbx_strand_id
1 'polypeptide(L)' 'MNTIVLVVIGIAAYVLGVILYSRFISKGIYKLSESFKTPANEMQDGVDYVPTNPYVLWGHHFTSVAGAA' A
#
# COMPACT_ATOMS: atom_id res chain seq x y z
N MET A 1 2.57 -36.08 -15.56
CA MET A 1 2.95 -34.85 -14.83
C MET A 1 2.04 -34.74 -13.61
N ASN A 2 2.61 -34.66 -12.40
CA ASN A 2 1.81 -34.60 -11.16
C ASN A 2 1.22 -33.19 -11.00
N THR A 3 -0.10 -33.08 -10.81
CA THR A 3 -0.83 -31.81 -10.63
C THR A 3 -0.29 -30.97 -9.48
N ILE A 4 0.24 -31.59 -8.41
CA ILE A 4 0.85 -30.90 -7.28
C ILE A 4 2.02 -30.02 -7.75
N VAL A 5 2.80 -30.48 -8.73
CA VAL A 5 3.95 -29.72 -9.26
C VAL A 5 3.47 -28.43 -9.93
N LEU A 6 2.36 -28.47 -10.68
CA LEU A 6 1.80 -27.29 -11.32
C LEU A 6 1.28 -26.28 -10.28
N VAL A 7 0.63 -26.75 -9.21
CA VAL A 7 0.15 -25.90 -8.12
C VAL A 7 1.32 -25.18 -7.44
N VAL A 8 2.40 -25.91 -7.13
CA VAL A 8 3.59 -25.34 -6.50
C VAL A 8 4.23 -24.26 -7.39
N ILE A 9 4.34 -24.53 -8.70
CA ILE A 9 4.87 -23.54 -9.65
C ILE A 9 3.97 -22.30 -9.72
N GLY A 10 2.65 -22.47 -9.75
CA GLY A 10 1.70 -21.36 -9.78
C GLY A 10 1.79 -20.47 -8.55
N ILE A 11 1.86 -21.07 -7.36
CA ILE A 11 2.03 -20.33 -6.10
C ILE A 11 3.38 -19.60 -6.10
N ALA A 12 4.46 -20.27 -6.50
CA ALA A 12 5.78 -19.65 -6.56
C ALA A 12 5.81 -18.45 -7.51
N ALA A 13 5.22 -18.59 -8.70
CA ALA A 13 5.11 -17.50 -9.68
C ALA A 13 4.27 -16.33 -9.14
N TYR A 14 3.15 -16.61 -8.48
CA TYR A 14 2.30 -15.58 -7.87
C TYR A 14 3.06 -14.82 -6.77
N VAL A 15 3.71 -15.54 -5.85
CA VAL A 15 4.48 -14.94 -4.75
C VAL A 15 5.63 -14.09 -5.31
N LEU A 16 6.35 -14.58 -6.32
CA LEU A 16 7.39 -13.82 -7.00
C LEU A 16 6.83 -12.55 -7.65
N GLY A 17 5.70 -12.66 -8.35
CA GLY A 17 5.00 -11.52 -8.93
C GLY A 17 4.68 -10.45 -7.89
N VAL A 18 4.06 -10.85 -6.77
CA VAL A 18 3.71 -9.94 -5.67
C VAL A 18 4.96 -9.29 -5.08
N ILE A 19 6.02 -10.04 -4.77
CA ILE A 19 7.22 -9.49 -4.15
C ILE A 19 7.98 -8.57 -5.10
N LEU A 20 8.17 -8.96 -6.36
CA LEU A 20 8.93 -8.18 -7.33
C LEU A 20 8.19 -6.89 -7.70
N TYR A 21 6.88 -7.00 -7.94
CA TYR A 21 6.07 -5.86 -8.34
C TYR A 21 5.83 -4.87 -7.19
N SER A 22 5.52 -5.36 -5.99
CA SER A 22 5.40 -4.48 -4.81
C SER A 22 6.70 -3.76 -4.49
N ARG A 23 7.86 -4.42 -4.65
CA ARG A 23 9.18 -3.78 -4.50
C ARG A 23 9.44 -2.72 -5.57
N PHE A 24 9.12 -2.99 -6.83
CA PHE A 24 9.25 -2.01 -7.91
C PHE A 24 8.39 -0.78 -7.66
N ILE A 25 7.12 -0.96 -7.28
CA ILE A 25 6.21 0.14 -6.98
C ILE A 25 6.68 0.94 -5.76
N SER A 26 6.96 0.25 -4.64
CA SER A 26 7.33 0.91 -3.38
C SER A 26 8.65 1.70 -3.48
N LYS A 27 9.68 1.13 -4.13
CA LYS A 27 11.00 1.77 -4.21
C LYS A 27 11.20 2.61 -5.46
N GLY A 28 10.64 2.20 -6.58
CA GLY A 28 10.84 2.87 -7.87
C GLY A 28 9.89 4.05 -8.07
N ILE A 29 8.59 3.84 -7.83
CA ILE A 29 7.55 4.84 -8.10
C ILE A 29 7.32 5.71 -6.87
N TYR A 30 6.81 5.12 -5.79
CA TYR A 30 6.39 5.88 -4.61
C TYR A 30 7.54 6.28 -3.70
N LYS A 31 8.69 5.62 -3.80
CA LYS A 31 9.89 5.87 -2.97
C LYS A 31 9.53 5.96 -1.48
N LEU A 32 8.77 4.96 -1.01
CA LEU A 32 8.27 4.91 0.36
C LEU A 32 9.45 5.01 1.34
N SER A 33 9.32 5.91 2.32
CA SER A 33 10.31 6.12 3.37
C SER A 33 9.62 6.15 4.73
N GLU A 34 10.14 5.37 5.68
CA GLU A 34 9.67 5.40 7.09
C GLU A 34 9.98 6.74 7.76
N SER A 35 10.96 7.49 7.27
CA SER A 35 11.31 8.81 7.78
C SER A 35 10.50 9.95 7.15
N PHE A 36 9.58 9.64 6.23
CA PHE A 36 8.77 10.65 5.58
C PHE A 36 7.74 11.22 6.55
N LYS A 37 7.87 12.51 6.87
CA LYS A 37 6.85 13.26 7.58
C LYS A 37 5.87 13.84 6.56
N THR A 38 4.58 13.65 6.80
CA THR A 38 3.57 14.17 5.88
C THR A 38 3.51 15.70 5.98
N PRO A 39 3.15 16.42 4.89
CA PRO A 39 2.97 17.87 4.93
C PRO A 39 1.99 18.34 6.01
N ALA A 40 0.96 17.53 6.30
CA ALA A 40 0.04 17.76 7.41
C ALA A 40 0.76 17.93 8.76
N ASN A 41 1.88 17.23 8.98
CA ASN A 41 2.67 17.35 10.20
C ASN A 41 3.77 18.42 10.14
N GLU A 42 4.26 18.79 8.94
CA GLU A 42 5.36 19.76 8.78
C GLU A 42 4.87 21.20 8.60
N MET A 43 3.76 21.41 7.89
CA MET A 43 3.29 22.74 7.46
C MET A 43 2.10 23.27 8.28
N GLN A 44 1.54 22.44 9.19
CA GLN A 44 0.48 22.71 10.18
C GLN A 44 -0.17 24.11 10.16
N ASP A 45 -0.91 24.43 9.09
CA ASP A 45 -1.46 25.77 8.88
C ASP A 45 -2.88 25.93 9.43
N GLY A 46 -3.49 24.83 9.87
CA GLY A 46 -4.85 24.81 10.42
C GLY A 46 -5.97 24.90 9.36
N VAL A 47 -5.63 24.91 8.06
CA VAL A 47 -6.58 24.99 6.95
C VAL A 47 -6.34 23.85 5.95
N ASP A 48 -5.21 23.85 5.24
CA ASP A 48 -4.88 22.85 4.21
C ASP A 48 -4.06 21.67 4.79
N TYR A 49 -3.27 21.92 5.83
CA TYR A 49 -2.39 20.97 6.49
C TYR A 49 -2.77 20.78 7.94
N VAL A 50 -3.64 19.79 8.20
CA VAL A 50 -4.11 19.47 9.57
C VAL A 50 -3.77 18.02 9.93
N PRO A 51 -2.91 17.78 10.95
CA PRO A 51 -2.66 16.43 11.45
C PRO A 51 -3.96 15.76 11.87
N THR A 52 -4.27 14.63 11.25
CA THR A 52 -5.50 13.87 11.53
C THR A 52 -5.15 12.52 12.12
N ASN A 53 -6.02 12.00 13.00
CA ASN A 53 -5.86 10.68 13.56
C ASN A 53 -5.83 9.62 12.43
N PRO A 54 -4.79 8.75 12.36
CA PRO A 54 -4.65 7.74 11.33
C PRO A 54 -5.85 6.78 11.20
N TYR A 55 -6.56 6.49 12.30
CA TYR A 55 -7.73 5.61 12.26
C TYR A 55 -8.92 6.23 11.53
N VAL A 56 -9.05 7.57 11.56
CA VAL A 56 -10.09 8.30 10.82
C VAL A 56 -9.77 8.26 9.32
N LEU A 57 -8.51 8.51 8.96
CA LEU A 57 -8.04 8.39 7.57
C LEU A 57 -8.27 6.97 7.03
N TRP A 58 -7.93 5.94 7.82
CA TRP A 58 -8.18 4.56 7.46
C TRP A 58 -9.66 4.27 7.24
N GLY A 59 -10.55 4.80 8.10
CA GLY A 59 -12.00 4.69 7.93
C GLY A 59 -12.45 5.23 6.57
N HIS A 60 -12.00 6.43 6.18
CA HIS A 60 -12.31 7.00 4.87
C HIS A 60 -11.79 6.15 3.70
N HIS A 61 -10.54 5.69 3.78
CA HIS A 61 -9.97 4.81 2.75
C HIS A 61 -10.75 3.50 2.63
N PHE A 62 -11.07 2.88 3.77
CA PHE A 62 -11.82 1.64 3.81
C PHE A 62 -13.21 1.83 3.21
N THR A 63 -13.92 2.91 3.54
CA THR A 63 -15.24 3.20 2.95
C THR A 63 -15.18 3.40 1.44
N SER A 64 -14.11 3.99 0.89
CA SER A 64 -13.95 4.11 -0.56
C SER A 64 -13.70 2.78 -1.25
N VAL A 65 -12.98 1.85 -0.60
CA VAL A 65 -12.74 0.49 -1.13
C VAL A 65 -13.99 -0.38 -1.00
N ALA A 66 -14.66 -0.34 0.16
CA ALA A 66 -15.84 -1.15 0.45
C ALA A 66 -17.11 -0.61 -0.24
N GLY A 67 -17.23 0.71 -0.40
CA GLY A 67 -18.35 1.38 -1.05
C GLY A 67 -18.29 1.37 -2.57
N ALA A 68 -17.19 0.90 -3.17
CA ALA A 68 -17.09 0.62 -4.59
C ALA A 68 -17.69 -0.77 -4.98
N ALA A 69 -18.36 -1.43 -4.03
CA ALA A 69 -19.15 -2.65 -4.24
C ALA A 69 -20.58 -2.34 -4.69
#